data_AF-A0AAE2V7C5-F1
#
_entry.id   AF-A0AAE2V7C5-F1
#
_cell.length_a   1.000
_cell.length_b   1.000
_cell.length_c   1.000
_cell.angle_alpha   90.00
_cell.angle_beta   90.00
_cell.angle_gamma   90.00
#
_symmetry.space_group_name_H-M   'P 1'
#
loop_
_entity.id
_entity.type
_entity.pdbx_description
1 polymer ?
#
loop_
_entity_poly.entity_id
_entity_poly.type
_entity_poly.pdbx_seq_one_letter_code
_entity_poly.pdbx_strand_id
1 'polypeptide(L)'
;MPPGSRVFIGSGAAVPFALVDSFLQASSALHDVELTHIHTLGEMPWLAKKYDDHLRTNTFFLTHNIHKAVAAGRADYTPCTLADVPSLFGGHLLPVDVALIQVSPPDEHGYVSLGVSVDVVRAAVKAARTVVAQINPSMPRQTGAASISAKKIHYFIEHDQSLPEIIWETPRDAQIKAAQYAALLIEDGSTIQAGLGNTPQAVLAALKNHRHLGIYSGIFTDPMMELIECGAVDNSRKQFQKGKVVCSTVLGSQKLYEFIHNNPDIEMQPSDWVGDVRRIARNTMMTAIHGAYEVDLTGQVVRDSRGHRFYGGMGSTQDFIRGAGHSKNGRPIIVLTSQSDDGKSSRIVSGFKPGSGVNTGRGDVHYVVTEYGIARLKGRSIRQRVLNLVEIAHPNHRERLLRDAHRWGWIPKFYNITPTEVSENATGVEARTITLSGKRFTFRPLHPSDTRALQSFFYSHTKETVNMRYGYLKDRLTDEAAYKLTSVNQSVDVAFALFTEMGQRQEICAVGRFYRDPTSDSAEVAFIVGENFRRLGIARFLLAELTAVALRRGIKTFWASVLKKNKPMAALFTSYGATKESHFGEDSDEFTLNTQQLADRLAQPPHD
;
A
#
# COMPACT_ATOMS: atom_id res chain seq x y z
N MET A 1 -15.86 -43.00 6.17
CA MET A 1 -15.05 -42.50 5.04
C MET A 1 -13.99 -43.55 4.74
N PRO A 2 -13.58 -43.76 3.48
CA PRO A 2 -12.45 -44.65 3.17
C PRO A 2 -11.12 -44.18 3.80
N PRO A 3 -10.22 -45.09 4.18
CA PRO A 3 -8.83 -44.75 4.51
C PRO A 3 -8.16 -43.94 3.40
N GLY A 4 -7.27 -43.01 3.75
CA GLY A 4 -6.56 -42.18 2.76
C GLY A 4 -7.38 -41.04 2.14
N SER A 5 -8.61 -40.79 2.63
CA SER A 5 -9.48 -39.75 2.07
C SER A 5 -8.90 -38.35 2.26
N ARG A 6 -9.09 -37.47 1.27
CA ARG A 6 -8.89 -36.03 1.43
C ARG A 6 -10.18 -35.32 1.82
N VAL A 7 -10.16 -34.65 2.96
CA VAL A 7 -11.29 -33.93 3.54
C VAL A 7 -11.01 -32.43 3.49
N PHE A 8 -11.85 -31.70 2.75
CA PHE A 8 -11.83 -30.24 2.76
C PHE A 8 -12.63 -29.69 3.94
N ILE A 9 -12.08 -28.70 4.65
CA ILE A 9 -12.77 -27.95 5.69
C ILE A 9 -13.10 -26.54 5.19
N GLY A 10 -14.34 -26.09 5.39
CA GLY A 10 -14.80 -24.74 5.12
C GLY A 10 -13.85 -23.65 5.63
N SER A 11 -13.79 -22.54 4.91
CA SER A 11 -12.80 -21.46 5.09
C SER A 11 -13.33 -20.29 5.90
N GLY A 12 -12.41 -19.45 6.36
CA GLY A 12 -12.71 -18.16 6.97
C GLY A 12 -13.56 -18.31 8.22
N ALA A 13 -14.62 -17.51 8.32
CA ALA A 13 -15.61 -17.61 9.40
C ALA A 13 -16.66 -18.72 9.16
N ALA A 14 -16.62 -19.42 8.02
CA ALA A 14 -17.52 -20.54 7.70
C ALA A 14 -16.93 -21.92 8.06
N VAL A 15 -15.90 -21.98 8.91
CA VAL A 15 -15.39 -23.26 9.43
C VAL A 15 -16.53 -23.94 10.22
N PRO A 16 -16.96 -25.16 9.85
CA PRO A 16 -18.09 -25.81 10.50
C PRO A 16 -17.64 -26.50 11.80
N PHE A 17 -17.41 -25.72 12.86
CA PHE A 17 -16.80 -26.22 14.09
C PHE A 17 -17.54 -27.39 14.75
N ALA A 18 -18.86 -27.33 14.84
CA ALA A 18 -19.62 -28.44 15.43
C ALA A 18 -19.49 -29.75 14.61
N LEU A 19 -19.43 -29.62 13.28
CA LEU A 19 -19.18 -30.76 12.40
C LEU A 19 -17.74 -31.28 12.52
N VAL A 20 -16.77 -30.39 12.64
CA VAL A 20 -15.36 -30.74 12.87
C VAL A 20 -15.19 -31.44 14.22
N ASP A 21 -15.86 -31.00 15.27
CA ASP A 21 -15.81 -31.63 16.58
C ASP A 21 -16.37 -33.05 16.54
N SER A 22 -17.52 -33.24 15.87
CA SER A 22 -18.09 -34.57 15.65
C SER A 22 -17.14 -35.47 14.83
N PHE A 23 -16.51 -34.91 13.79
CA PHE A 23 -15.50 -35.61 12.99
C PHE A 23 -14.30 -36.05 13.84
N LEU A 24 -13.80 -35.20 14.74
CA LEU A 24 -12.66 -35.51 15.60
C LEU A 24 -12.99 -36.52 16.72
N GLN A 25 -14.23 -36.56 17.20
CA GLN A 25 -14.69 -37.60 18.13
C GLN A 25 -14.62 -39.01 17.51
N ALA A 26 -14.79 -39.11 16.19
CA ALA A 26 -14.67 -40.35 15.44
C ALA A 26 -13.22 -40.65 14.96
N SER A 27 -12.22 -39.90 15.43
CA SER A 27 -10.83 -39.97 14.92
C SER A 27 -10.18 -41.34 15.01
N SER A 28 -10.54 -42.18 15.99
CA SER A 28 -10.00 -43.54 16.12
C SER A 28 -10.39 -44.48 14.97
N ALA A 29 -11.47 -44.15 14.24
CA ALA A 29 -11.91 -44.86 13.05
C ALA A 29 -11.34 -44.26 11.75
N LEU A 30 -10.51 -43.23 11.84
CA LEU A 30 -9.87 -42.57 10.71
C LEU A 30 -8.45 -43.10 10.52
N HIS A 31 -8.11 -43.38 9.26
CA HIS A 31 -6.81 -43.91 8.87
C HIS A 31 -6.26 -43.08 7.71
N ASP A 32 -5.12 -42.44 7.94
CA ASP A 32 -4.37 -41.66 6.94
C ASP A 32 -5.20 -40.57 6.24
N VAL A 33 -6.06 -39.86 6.99
CA VAL A 33 -6.92 -38.83 6.40
C VAL A 33 -6.16 -37.51 6.23
N GLU A 34 -6.17 -36.97 5.01
CA GLU A 34 -5.62 -35.65 4.73
C GLU A 34 -6.69 -34.57 4.97
N LEU A 35 -6.46 -33.66 5.91
CA LEU A 35 -7.29 -32.47 6.11
C LEU A 35 -6.74 -31.31 5.30
N THR A 36 -7.51 -30.81 4.33
CA THR A 36 -7.13 -29.65 3.52
C THR A 36 -8.02 -28.44 3.78
N HIS A 37 -7.40 -27.27 3.89
CA HIS A 37 -8.11 -26.01 4.10
C HIS A 37 -7.26 -24.82 3.63
N ILE A 38 -7.87 -23.65 3.60
CA ILE A 38 -7.18 -22.38 3.36
C ILE A 38 -7.06 -21.58 4.67
N HIS A 39 -7.20 -20.26 4.64
CA HIS A 39 -7.37 -19.46 5.84
C HIS A 39 -8.61 -19.93 6.63
N THR A 40 -8.45 -20.18 7.93
CA THR A 40 -9.54 -20.45 8.88
C THR A 40 -9.54 -19.40 9.99
N LEU A 41 -10.72 -19.11 10.54
CA LEU A 41 -10.88 -18.21 11.69
C LEU A 41 -11.42 -19.01 12.87
N GLY A 42 -10.71 -18.99 14.00
CA GLY A 42 -11.01 -19.77 15.21
C GLY A 42 -9.93 -20.81 15.52
N GLU A 43 -10.20 -21.69 16.49
CA GLU A 43 -9.25 -22.71 16.93
C GLU A 43 -9.06 -23.82 15.88
N MET A 44 -7.94 -24.53 15.95
CA MET A 44 -7.63 -25.66 15.06
C MET A 44 -7.42 -26.94 15.87
N PRO A 45 -8.48 -27.50 16.49
CA PRO A 45 -8.35 -28.66 17.39
C PRO A 45 -7.74 -29.89 16.68
N TRP A 46 -7.92 -30.00 15.37
CA TRP A 46 -7.36 -31.09 14.56
C TRP A 46 -5.82 -31.10 14.48
N LEU A 47 -5.12 -30.05 14.92
CA LEU A 47 -3.66 -30.01 14.99
C LEU A 47 -3.08 -30.61 16.30
N ALA A 48 -3.94 -31.06 17.21
CA ALA A 48 -3.52 -31.65 18.47
C ALA A 48 -2.76 -32.97 18.23
N LYS A 49 -1.66 -33.17 18.97
CA LYS A 49 -0.72 -34.30 18.79
C LYS A 49 -1.39 -35.68 18.83
N LYS A 50 -2.47 -35.83 19.61
CA LYS A 50 -3.23 -37.08 19.72
C LYS A 50 -3.89 -37.53 18.40
N TYR A 51 -3.94 -36.66 17.39
CA TYR A 51 -4.49 -36.97 16.08
C TYR A 51 -3.42 -37.21 15.01
N ASP A 52 -2.12 -37.04 15.33
CA ASP A 52 -1.03 -37.12 14.34
C ASP A 52 -0.95 -38.49 13.63
N ASP A 53 -1.37 -39.58 14.30
CA ASP A 53 -1.38 -40.94 13.73
C ASP A 53 -2.60 -41.21 12.82
N HIS A 54 -3.58 -40.31 12.81
CA HIS A 54 -4.85 -40.48 12.08
C HIS A 54 -5.04 -39.42 10.99
N LEU A 55 -4.55 -38.20 11.24
CA LEU A 55 -4.82 -37.01 10.45
C LEU A 55 -3.52 -36.36 10.02
N ARG A 56 -3.48 -35.94 8.75
CA ARG A 56 -2.40 -35.10 8.23
C ARG A 56 -2.98 -33.81 7.66
N THR A 57 -2.60 -32.67 8.23
CA THR A 57 -3.10 -31.37 7.73
C THR A 57 -2.23 -30.86 6.59
N ASN A 58 -2.84 -30.45 5.48
CA ASN A 58 -2.20 -29.80 4.34
C ASN A 58 -2.95 -28.52 3.97
N THR A 59 -2.35 -27.36 4.27
CA THR A 59 -3.00 -26.06 4.06
C THR A 59 -2.43 -25.32 2.85
N PHE A 60 -3.26 -24.50 2.20
CA PHE A 60 -2.82 -23.51 1.20
C PHE A 60 -2.51 -22.14 1.80
N PHE A 61 -2.83 -21.92 3.08
CA PHE A 61 -2.55 -20.66 3.77
C PHE A 61 -2.30 -20.89 5.25
N LEU A 62 -1.17 -20.40 5.76
CA LEU A 62 -0.86 -20.51 7.18
C LEU A 62 -1.51 -19.37 7.97
N THR A 63 -2.26 -19.73 9.02
CA THR A 63 -2.78 -18.78 10.02
C THR A 63 -2.09 -19.02 11.38
N HIS A 64 -2.66 -18.50 12.46
CA HIS A 64 -2.10 -18.71 13.80
C HIS A 64 -2.05 -20.22 14.14
N ASN A 65 -1.00 -20.64 14.85
CA ASN A 65 -0.71 -22.03 15.24
C ASN A 65 -0.30 -23.03 14.14
N ILE A 66 -0.90 -23.04 12.93
CA ILE A 66 -0.52 -24.03 11.91
C ILE A 66 0.93 -23.89 11.43
N HIS A 67 1.48 -22.67 11.43
CA HIS A 67 2.89 -22.46 11.13
C HIS A 67 3.85 -23.20 12.08
N LYS A 68 3.45 -23.39 13.35
CA LYS A 68 4.23 -24.17 14.33
C LYS A 68 4.20 -25.66 13.99
N ALA A 69 3.04 -26.16 13.56
CA ALA A 69 2.89 -27.56 13.13
C ALA A 69 3.70 -27.85 11.86
N VAL A 70 3.67 -26.94 10.88
CA VAL A 70 4.49 -27.05 9.65
C VAL A 70 5.98 -27.01 9.99
N ALA A 71 6.41 -26.07 10.83
CA ALA A 71 7.81 -25.99 11.27
C ALA A 71 8.28 -27.24 12.04
N ALA A 72 7.37 -27.99 12.65
CA ALA A 72 7.64 -29.24 13.35
C ALA A 72 7.50 -30.50 12.46
N GLY A 73 7.18 -30.35 11.16
CA GLY A 73 6.97 -31.47 10.23
C GLY A 73 5.65 -32.22 10.42
N ARG A 74 4.72 -31.69 11.23
CA ARG A 74 3.41 -32.31 11.52
C ARG A 74 2.28 -31.84 10.61
N ALA A 75 2.49 -30.74 9.89
CA ALA A 75 1.55 -30.18 8.91
C ALA A 75 2.30 -29.85 7.61
N ASP A 76 1.59 -29.80 6.49
CA ASP A 76 2.11 -29.45 5.16
C ASP A 76 1.58 -28.10 4.72
N TYR A 77 2.36 -27.44 3.86
CA TYR A 77 1.99 -26.21 3.19
C TYR A 77 2.12 -26.42 1.67
N THR A 78 0.99 -26.33 0.97
CA THR A 78 0.94 -26.37 -0.50
C THR A 78 0.87 -24.95 -1.06
N PRO A 79 1.95 -24.43 -1.68
CA PRO A 79 1.97 -23.07 -2.18
C PRO A 79 1.22 -22.95 -3.52
N CYS A 80 0.14 -22.15 -3.55
CA CYS A 80 -0.50 -21.69 -4.79
C CYS A 80 -1.24 -20.36 -4.56
N THR A 81 -1.62 -19.67 -5.63
CA THR A 81 -2.48 -18.48 -5.49
C THR A 81 -3.89 -18.93 -5.12
N LEU A 82 -4.66 -18.06 -4.47
CA LEU A 82 -6.03 -18.41 -4.10
C LEU A 82 -6.91 -18.67 -5.35
N ALA A 83 -6.61 -17.99 -6.46
CA ALA A 83 -7.29 -18.21 -7.74
C ALA A 83 -7.00 -19.58 -8.38
N ASP A 84 -5.86 -20.21 -8.05
CA ASP A 84 -5.49 -21.52 -8.61
C ASP A 84 -6.14 -22.69 -7.86
N VAL A 85 -6.46 -22.53 -6.57
CA VAL A 85 -6.99 -23.62 -5.72
C VAL A 85 -8.21 -24.31 -6.34
N PRO A 86 -9.23 -23.61 -6.90
CA PRO A 86 -10.35 -24.26 -7.57
C PRO A 86 -9.95 -25.24 -8.69
N SER A 87 -8.90 -24.91 -9.44
CA SER A 87 -8.40 -25.76 -10.52
C SER A 87 -7.67 -27.01 -10.00
N LEU A 88 -7.02 -26.91 -8.83
CA LEU A 88 -6.37 -28.06 -8.19
C LEU A 88 -7.40 -29.10 -7.73
N PHE A 89 -8.55 -28.64 -7.23
CA PHE A 89 -9.67 -29.51 -6.86
C PHE A 89 -10.37 -30.11 -8.08
N GLY A 90 -10.72 -29.27 -9.07
CA GLY A 90 -11.47 -29.70 -10.26
C GLY A 90 -10.66 -30.49 -11.29
N GLY A 91 -9.34 -30.29 -11.34
CA GLY A 91 -8.42 -30.94 -12.30
C GLY A 91 -7.88 -32.29 -11.84
N HIS A 92 -8.40 -32.85 -10.73
CA HIS A 92 -7.96 -34.11 -10.13
C HIS A 92 -6.49 -34.16 -9.66
N LEU A 93 -5.81 -33.01 -9.55
CA LEU A 93 -4.48 -32.94 -8.92
C LEU A 93 -4.58 -33.13 -7.41
N LEU A 94 -5.58 -32.50 -6.79
CA LEU A 94 -5.92 -32.64 -5.37
C LEU A 94 -7.40 -33.01 -5.26
N PRO A 95 -7.80 -34.24 -5.61
CA PRO A 95 -9.19 -34.67 -5.53
C PRO A 95 -9.71 -34.52 -4.10
N VAL A 96 -10.92 -34.01 -3.96
CA VAL A 96 -11.61 -33.87 -2.67
C VAL A 96 -12.57 -35.05 -2.53
N ASP A 97 -12.41 -35.88 -1.50
CA ASP A 97 -13.33 -36.98 -1.24
C ASP A 97 -14.54 -36.49 -0.45
N VAL A 98 -14.28 -35.70 0.59
CA VAL A 98 -15.32 -35.15 1.47
C VAL A 98 -15.14 -33.65 1.62
N ALA A 99 -16.21 -32.88 1.51
CA ALA A 99 -16.23 -31.46 1.88
C ALA A 99 -17.11 -31.25 3.12
N LEU A 100 -16.50 -30.76 4.19
CA LEU A 100 -17.18 -30.30 5.40
C LEU A 100 -17.41 -28.80 5.26
N ILE A 101 -18.66 -28.38 5.12
CA ILE A 101 -19.02 -26.98 4.87
C ILE A 101 -20.01 -26.46 5.92
N GLN A 102 -20.12 -25.14 6.03
CA GLN A 102 -21.17 -24.49 6.80
C GLN A 102 -22.06 -23.69 5.85
N VAL A 103 -23.38 -23.73 6.06
CA VAL A 103 -24.37 -23.07 5.20
C VAL A 103 -25.52 -22.48 5.99
N SER A 104 -26.26 -21.55 5.38
CA SER A 104 -27.56 -21.10 5.90
C SER A 104 -28.61 -22.22 5.85
N PRO A 105 -29.74 -22.10 6.56
CA PRO A 105 -30.92 -22.93 6.31
C PRO A 105 -31.36 -22.90 4.84
N PRO A 106 -32.08 -23.90 4.32
CA PRO A 106 -32.65 -23.85 2.98
C PRO A 106 -33.73 -22.77 2.90
N ASP A 107 -33.86 -22.11 1.75
CA ASP A 107 -35.02 -21.26 1.44
C ASP A 107 -36.20 -22.09 0.93
N GLU A 108 -37.30 -21.41 0.59
CA GLU A 108 -38.54 -22.00 0.07
C GLU A 108 -38.35 -22.79 -1.24
N HIS A 109 -37.23 -22.60 -1.95
CA HIS A 109 -36.90 -23.31 -3.18
C HIS A 109 -35.87 -24.43 -2.95
N GLY A 110 -35.48 -24.68 -1.71
CA GLY A 110 -34.50 -25.71 -1.34
C GLY A 110 -33.05 -25.32 -1.64
N TYR A 111 -32.73 -24.02 -1.66
CA TYR A 111 -31.37 -23.52 -1.79
C TYR A 111 -30.82 -23.05 -0.45
N VAL A 112 -29.58 -23.46 -0.17
CA VAL A 112 -28.79 -22.94 0.96
C VAL A 112 -27.73 -21.96 0.44
N SER A 113 -27.21 -21.13 1.34
CA SER A 113 -26.15 -20.16 1.04
C SER A 113 -24.84 -20.56 1.71
N LEU A 114 -23.72 -20.50 0.97
CA LEU A 114 -22.36 -20.57 1.51
C LEU A 114 -21.99 -19.34 2.37
N GLY A 115 -22.82 -18.29 2.31
CA GLY A 115 -22.74 -17.11 3.16
C GLY A 115 -21.42 -16.38 3.05
N VAL A 116 -20.66 -16.35 4.15
CA VAL A 116 -19.42 -15.57 4.26
C VAL A 116 -18.25 -16.14 3.46
N SER A 117 -18.32 -17.38 2.97
CA SER A 117 -17.19 -18.04 2.30
C SER A 117 -17.61 -18.77 1.02
N VAL A 118 -17.53 -18.07 -0.12
CA VAL A 118 -17.72 -18.69 -1.44
C VAL A 118 -16.39 -19.21 -1.99
N ASP A 119 -15.40 -18.31 -2.03
CA ASP A 119 -13.99 -18.56 -2.28
C ASP A 119 -13.62 -19.87 -3.02
N VAL A 120 -12.97 -20.79 -2.34
CA VAL A 120 -12.61 -22.13 -2.81
C VAL A 120 -13.65 -23.15 -2.36
N VAL A 121 -14.49 -22.83 -1.36
CA VAL A 121 -15.54 -23.71 -0.83
C VAL A 121 -16.47 -24.15 -1.95
N ARG A 122 -16.87 -23.25 -2.85
CA ARG A 122 -17.72 -23.60 -3.99
C ARG A 122 -17.08 -24.65 -4.90
N ALA A 123 -15.77 -24.56 -5.13
CA ALA A 123 -15.04 -25.54 -5.92
C ALA A 123 -14.93 -26.88 -5.19
N ALA A 124 -14.69 -26.86 -3.88
CA ALA A 124 -14.69 -28.06 -3.05
C ALA A 124 -16.05 -28.78 -3.08
N VAL A 125 -17.17 -28.05 -2.94
CA VAL A 125 -18.53 -28.61 -3.03
C VAL A 125 -18.79 -29.24 -4.40
N LYS A 126 -18.26 -28.64 -5.48
CA LYS A 126 -18.41 -29.18 -6.84
C LYS A 126 -17.56 -30.42 -7.08
N ALA A 127 -16.35 -30.46 -6.51
CA ALA A 127 -15.38 -31.54 -6.72
C ALA A 127 -15.58 -32.73 -5.78
N ALA A 128 -16.14 -32.49 -4.58
CA ALA A 128 -16.28 -33.51 -3.55
C ALA A 128 -17.23 -34.64 -3.96
N ARG A 129 -16.83 -35.89 -3.65
CA ARG A 129 -17.70 -37.06 -3.79
C ARG A 129 -18.83 -37.04 -2.77
N THR A 130 -18.53 -36.59 -1.55
CA THR A 130 -19.49 -36.45 -0.45
C THR A 130 -19.42 -35.04 0.11
N VAL A 131 -20.57 -34.40 0.29
CA VAL A 131 -20.69 -33.07 0.92
C VAL A 131 -21.46 -33.22 2.21
N VAL A 132 -20.86 -32.81 3.32
CA VAL A 132 -21.47 -32.80 4.65
C VAL A 132 -21.58 -31.36 5.14
N ALA A 133 -22.78 -30.93 5.52
CA ALA A 133 -23.04 -29.55 5.88
C ALA A 133 -23.42 -29.37 7.35
N GLN A 134 -22.88 -28.34 8.00
CA GLN A 134 -23.47 -27.75 9.19
C GLN A 134 -24.42 -26.65 8.75
N ILE A 135 -25.71 -26.85 8.98
CA ILE A 135 -26.75 -25.84 8.76
C ILE A 135 -26.80 -24.95 9.98
N ASN A 136 -26.50 -23.67 9.79
CA ASN A 136 -26.43 -22.68 10.86
C ASN A 136 -27.34 -21.48 10.54
N PRO A 137 -28.41 -21.23 11.33
CA PRO A 137 -29.28 -20.06 11.18
C PRO A 137 -28.53 -18.71 11.20
N SER A 138 -27.41 -18.64 11.92
CA SER A 138 -26.56 -17.45 12.01
C SER A 138 -25.71 -17.19 10.75
N MET A 139 -25.66 -18.12 9.79
CA MET A 139 -24.94 -17.93 8.53
C MET A 139 -25.72 -16.98 7.60
N PRO A 140 -25.15 -15.83 7.19
CA PRO A 140 -25.86 -14.88 6.34
C PRO A 140 -26.18 -15.47 4.97
N ARG A 141 -27.34 -15.08 4.42
CA ARG A 141 -27.76 -15.52 3.09
C ARG A 141 -27.24 -14.54 2.04
N GLN A 142 -26.61 -15.08 1.01
CA GLN A 142 -26.23 -14.37 -0.20
C GLN A 142 -26.72 -15.16 -1.42
N THR A 143 -26.97 -14.46 -2.52
CA THR A 143 -27.57 -15.06 -3.73
C THR A 143 -26.52 -15.31 -4.82
N GLY A 144 -26.94 -15.86 -5.96
CA GLY A 144 -26.08 -16.06 -7.12
C GLY A 144 -25.03 -17.14 -6.86
N ALA A 145 -23.76 -16.75 -6.87
CA ALA A 145 -22.64 -17.68 -6.76
C ALA A 145 -22.47 -18.29 -5.36
N ALA A 146 -23.05 -17.68 -4.32
CA ALA A 146 -23.09 -18.23 -2.97
C ALA A 146 -24.16 -19.32 -2.78
N SER A 147 -25.17 -19.38 -3.66
CA SER A 147 -26.28 -20.31 -3.53
C SER A 147 -25.94 -21.70 -4.09
N ILE A 148 -26.22 -22.73 -3.31
CA ILE A 148 -26.11 -24.13 -3.74
C ILE A 148 -27.43 -24.87 -3.44
N SER A 149 -27.82 -25.80 -4.31
CA SER A 149 -29.01 -26.62 -4.06
C SER A 149 -28.75 -27.56 -2.87
N ALA A 150 -29.69 -27.66 -1.93
CA ALA A 150 -29.61 -28.59 -0.81
C ALA A 150 -29.46 -30.06 -1.27
N LYS A 151 -29.91 -30.39 -2.49
CA LYS A 151 -29.71 -31.72 -3.11
C LYS A 151 -28.24 -32.09 -3.36
N LYS A 152 -27.32 -31.13 -3.27
CA LYS A 152 -25.86 -31.39 -3.35
C LYS A 152 -25.28 -31.84 -2.00
N ILE A 153 -26.01 -31.66 -0.91
CA ILE A 153 -25.60 -32.04 0.44
C ILE A 153 -26.04 -33.49 0.67
N HIS A 154 -25.09 -34.36 1.04
CA HIS A 154 -25.33 -35.78 1.24
C HIS A 154 -25.73 -36.07 2.69
N TYR A 155 -25.13 -35.35 3.64
CA TYR A 155 -25.42 -35.45 5.06
C TYR A 155 -25.40 -34.04 5.66
N PHE A 156 -26.18 -33.81 6.71
CA PHE A 156 -26.14 -32.53 7.41
C PHE A 156 -26.35 -32.71 8.91
N ILE A 157 -25.90 -31.70 9.66
CA ILE A 157 -26.30 -31.45 11.04
C ILE A 157 -26.89 -30.05 11.11
N GLU A 158 -27.84 -29.84 12.02
CA GLU A 158 -28.33 -28.52 12.36
C GLU A 158 -27.66 -28.08 13.66
N HIS A 159 -27.00 -26.92 13.63
CA HIS A 159 -26.34 -26.38 14.82
C HIS A 159 -26.27 -24.86 14.73
N ASP A 160 -26.95 -24.19 15.65
CA ASP A 160 -26.87 -22.74 15.80
C ASP A 160 -25.60 -22.36 16.55
N GLN A 161 -24.79 -21.52 15.91
CA GLN A 161 -23.50 -21.09 16.43
C GLN A 161 -23.17 -19.70 15.88
N SER A 162 -22.75 -18.78 16.75
CA SER A 162 -22.23 -17.50 16.29
C SER A 162 -21.00 -17.69 15.40
N LEU A 163 -20.94 -16.95 14.30
CA LEU A 163 -19.75 -16.97 13.45
C LEU A 163 -18.57 -16.31 14.19
N PRO A 164 -17.36 -16.83 14.05
CA PRO A 164 -16.20 -16.22 14.67
C PRO A 164 -15.93 -14.84 14.07
N GLU A 165 -15.48 -13.92 14.91
CA GLU A 165 -15.22 -12.52 14.55
C GLU A 165 -13.72 -12.22 14.45
N ILE A 166 -13.35 -11.25 13.62
CA ILE A 166 -11.99 -10.67 13.63
C ILE A 166 -11.97 -9.43 14.52
N ILE A 167 -11.07 -9.42 15.50
CA ILE A 167 -10.76 -8.22 16.27
C ILE A 167 -9.57 -7.52 15.60
N TRP A 168 -9.84 -6.34 15.03
CA TRP A 168 -8.79 -5.50 14.46
C TRP A 168 -8.06 -4.75 15.57
N GLU A 169 -6.73 -4.82 15.57
CA GLU A 169 -5.92 -4.03 16.49
C GLU A 169 -5.93 -2.55 16.11
N THR A 170 -5.90 -1.67 17.11
CA THR A 170 -5.70 -0.24 16.89
C THR A 170 -4.34 -0.02 16.20
N PRO A 171 -4.31 0.67 15.03
CA PRO A 171 -3.06 0.88 14.32
C PRO A 171 -2.12 1.79 15.10
N ARG A 172 -0.84 1.45 15.11
CA ARG A 172 0.24 2.25 15.71
C ARG A 172 0.55 3.48 14.84
N ASP A 173 1.21 4.49 15.41
CA ASP A 173 1.56 5.73 14.71
C ASP A 173 2.29 5.51 13.37
N ALA A 174 3.24 4.58 13.33
CA ALA A 174 3.94 4.24 12.09
C ALA A 174 2.98 3.68 11.02
N GLN A 175 1.98 2.89 11.42
CA GLN A 175 0.99 2.33 10.49
C GLN A 175 0.03 3.41 10.00
N ILE A 176 -0.40 4.31 10.89
CA ILE A 176 -1.24 5.47 10.54
C ILE A 176 -0.50 6.36 9.54
N LYS A 177 0.78 6.66 9.79
CA LYS A 177 1.58 7.50 8.91
C LYS A 177 1.80 6.85 7.53
N ALA A 178 2.14 5.56 7.50
CA ALA A 178 2.23 4.80 6.25
C ALA A 178 0.88 4.78 5.49
N ALA A 179 -0.23 4.69 6.22
CA ALA A 179 -1.57 4.73 5.64
C ALA A 179 -1.91 6.09 5.03
N GLN A 180 -1.58 7.19 5.69
CA GLN A 180 -1.72 8.54 5.14
C GLN A 180 -0.92 8.70 3.84
N TYR A 181 0.31 8.17 3.79
CA TYR A 181 1.11 8.16 2.59
C TYR A 181 0.50 7.34 1.45
N ALA A 182 -0.01 6.15 1.76
CA ALA A 182 -0.68 5.31 0.78
C ALA A 182 -1.97 5.99 0.25
N ALA A 183 -2.71 6.68 1.10
CA ALA A 183 -3.93 7.41 0.71
C ALA A 183 -3.65 8.53 -0.29
N LEU A 184 -2.47 9.18 -0.27
CA LEU A 184 -2.08 10.15 -1.31
C LEU A 184 -1.98 9.54 -2.72
N LEU A 185 -1.84 8.20 -2.81
CA LEU A 185 -1.86 7.48 -4.07
C LEU A 185 -3.27 7.08 -4.50
N ILE A 186 -4.31 7.31 -3.69
CA ILE A 186 -5.67 6.84 -4.00
C ILE A 186 -6.49 8.05 -4.43
N GLU A 187 -7.14 7.94 -5.58
CA GLU A 187 -7.95 9.02 -6.14
C GLU A 187 -9.44 8.71 -5.99
N ASP A 188 -10.28 9.74 -5.94
CA ASP A 188 -11.73 9.59 -6.04
C ASP A 188 -12.12 8.81 -7.31
N GLY A 189 -13.00 7.84 -7.16
CA GLY A 189 -13.35 6.93 -8.26
C GLY A 189 -12.47 5.69 -8.41
N SER A 190 -11.43 5.53 -7.58
CA SER A 190 -10.61 4.31 -7.59
C SER A 190 -11.43 3.08 -7.19
N THR A 191 -11.12 1.93 -7.81
CA THR A 191 -11.63 0.63 -7.34
C THR A 191 -10.59 0.02 -6.41
N ILE A 192 -10.94 -0.23 -5.16
CA ILE A 192 -10.00 -0.63 -4.12
C ILE A 192 -10.12 -2.12 -3.79
N GLN A 193 -8.96 -2.68 -3.45
CA GLN A 193 -8.78 -3.97 -2.80
C GLN A 193 -7.74 -3.82 -1.70
N ALA A 194 -7.95 -4.49 -0.56
CA ALA A 194 -6.96 -4.59 0.49
C ALA A 194 -6.81 -6.03 0.98
N GLY A 195 -5.57 -6.42 1.29
CA GLY A 195 -5.29 -7.69 1.95
C GLY A 195 -5.56 -7.64 3.45
N LEU A 196 -5.44 -8.80 4.10
CA LEU A 196 -5.44 -8.89 5.56
C LEU A 196 -4.17 -8.26 6.15
N GLY A 197 -4.31 -7.61 7.31
CA GLY A 197 -3.22 -7.05 8.11
C GLY A 197 -3.48 -5.60 8.54
N ASN A 198 -2.95 -5.24 9.72
CA ASN A 198 -3.22 -3.93 10.35
C ASN A 198 -2.85 -2.75 9.45
N THR A 199 -1.72 -2.80 8.72
CA THR A 199 -1.32 -1.68 7.86
C THR A 199 -2.24 -1.51 6.63
N PRO A 200 -2.56 -2.56 5.84
CA PRO A 200 -3.60 -2.44 4.81
C PRO A 200 -4.95 -1.95 5.33
N GLN A 201 -5.41 -2.43 6.49
CA GLN A 201 -6.68 -1.97 7.07
C GLN A 201 -6.61 -0.49 7.52
N ALA A 202 -5.47 -0.04 8.04
CA ALA A 202 -5.25 1.37 8.36
C ALA A 202 -5.32 2.27 7.10
N VAL A 203 -4.86 1.78 5.94
CA VAL A 203 -5.03 2.49 4.66
C VAL A 203 -6.51 2.71 4.38
N LEU A 204 -7.36 1.68 4.51
CA LEU A 204 -8.80 1.81 4.31
C LEU A 204 -9.42 2.87 5.24
N ALA A 205 -9.04 2.87 6.52
CA ALA A 205 -9.50 3.87 7.47
C ALA A 205 -9.11 5.30 7.09
N ALA A 206 -7.96 5.51 6.43
CA ALA A 206 -7.53 6.80 5.92
C ALA A 206 -8.32 7.28 4.68
N LEU A 207 -9.21 6.44 4.11
CA LEU A 207 -9.97 6.77 2.90
C LEU A 207 -11.34 7.42 3.15
N LYS A 208 -11.76 7.65 4.41
CA LYS A 208 -13.10 8.17 4.76
C LYS A 208 -13.48 9.51 4.07
N ASN A 209 -12.49 10.31 3.68
CA ASN A 209 -12.71 11.58 2.98
C ASN A 209 -12.71 11.48 1.45
N HIS A 210 -12.40 10.31 0.87
CA HIS A 210 -12.50 10.08 -0.56
C HIS A 210 -13.95 9.91 -0.98
N ARG A 211 -14.22 10.02 -2.28
CA ARG A 211 -15.57 9.89 -2.84
C ARG A 211 -15.60 8.97 -4.05
N HIS A 212 -16.77 8.37 -4.25
CA HIS A 212 -17.07 7.52 -5.40
C HIS A 212 -16.16 6.31 -5.56
N LEU A 213 -15.57 5.84 -4.46
CA LEU A 213 -14.75 4.63 -4.47
C LEU A 213 -15.63 3.41 -4.83
N GLY A 214 -15.00 2.39 -5.38
CA GLY A 214 -15.62 1.09 -5.59
C GLY A 214 -14.83 -0.03 -4.93
N ILE A 215 -15.46 -1.15 -4.62
CA ILE A 215 -14.82 -2.31 -4.00
C ILE A 215 -14.86 -3.51 -4.97
N TYR A 216 -13.69 -4.06 -5.24
CA TYR A 216 -13.51 -5.34 -5.93
C TYR A 216 -12.36 -6.06 -5.24
N SER A 217 -12.65 -6.93 -4.26
CA SER A 217 -11.64 -7.45 -3.33
C SER A 217 -11.84 -8.93 -3.09
N GLY A 218 -10.78 -9.71 -2.88
CA GLY A 218 -10.93 -11.10 -2.45
C GLY A 218 -11.67 -11.23 -1.11
N ILE A 219 -11.44 -10.26 -0.21
CA ILE A 219 -11.98 -10.25 1.16
C ILE A 219 -12.70 -8.93 1.41
N PHE A 220 -13.89 -9.00 2.01
CA PHE A 220 -14.65 -7.83 2.49
C PHE A 220 -14.60 -7.78 4.03
N THR A 221 -14.27 -6.61 4.57
CA THR A 221 -13.96 -6.39 6.01
C THR A 221 -14.71 -5.19 6.58
N ASP A 222 -14.73 -5.03 7.91
CA ASP A 222 -15.42 -3.93 8.58
C ASP A 222 -14.98 -2.55 8.07
N PRO A 223 -13.66 -2.25 7.90
CA PRO A 223 -13.25 -0.95 7.37
C PRO A 223 -13.80 -0.66 5.97
N MET A 224 -14.07 -1.69 5.16
CA MET A 224 -14.71 -1.50 3.85
C MET A 224 -16.20 -1.19 3.97
N MET A 225 -16.90 -1.83 4.92
CA MET A 225 -18.29 -1.49 5.25
C MET A 225 -18.40 -0.06 5.79
N GLU A 226 -17.52 0.35 6.70
CA GLU A 226 -17.48 1.73 7.22
C GLU A 226 -17.28 2.78 6.12
N LEU A 227 -16.53 2.46 5.06
CA LEU A 227 -16.35 3.35 3.91
C LEU A 227 -17.64 3.49 3.08
N ILE A 228 -18.49 2.47 3.06
CA ILE A 228 -19.83 2.55 2.45
C ILE A 228 -20.72 3.43 3.32
N GLU A 229 -20.77 3.16 4.62
CA GLU A 229 -21.60 3.89 5.58
C GLU A 229 -21.28 5.40 5.63
N CYS A 230 -20.01 5.78 5.51
CA CYS A 230 -19.60 7.18 5.48
C CYS A 230 -19.72 7.85 4.09
N GLY A 231 -20.19 7.13 3.08
CA GLY A 231 -20.40 7.62 1.72
C GLY A 231 -19.11 7.77 0.89
N ALA A 232 -17.98 7.23 1.34
CA ALA A 232 -16.75 7.21 0.55
C ALA A 232 -16.82 6.21 -0.61
N VAL A 233 -17.48 5.07 -0.39
CA VAL A 233 -17.72 4.02 -1.38
C VAL A 233 -19.19 4.03 -1.82
N ASP A 234 -19.42 4.08 -3.13
CA ASP A 234 -20.74 3.94 -3.75
C ASP A 234 -20.73 3.03 -4.98
N ASN A 235 -19.56 2.49 -5.37
CA ASN A 235 -19.36 1.65 -6.54
C ASN A 235 -19.81 2.28 -7.89
N SER A 236 -20.10 3.58 -7.93
CA SER A 236 -20.73 4.28 -9.07
C SER A 236 -19.78 4.47 -10.26
N ARG A 237 -18.46 4.50 -10.00
CA ARG A 237 -17.42 4.72 -11.02
C ARG A 237 -16.71 3.45 -11.49
N LYS A 238 -17.04 2.29 -10.92
CA LYS A 238 -16.54 1.00 -11.40
C LYS A 238 -16.95 0.77 -12.86
N GLN A 239 -16.02 0.27 -13.67
CA GLN A 239 -16.25 -0.08 -15.08
C GLN A 239 -16.68 -1.54 -15.25
N PHE A 240 -16.39 -2.37 -14.25
CA PHE A 240 -16.76 -3.77 -14.21
C PHE A 240 -17.52 -4.05 -12.92
N GLN A 241 -18.68 -4.72 -13.01
CA GLN A 241 -19.61 -4.92 -11.88
C GLN A 241 -19.95 -3.60 -11.17
N LYS A 242 -20.45 -2.63 -11.95
CA LYS A 242 -20.84 -1.29 -11.48
C LYS A 242 -21.98 -1.37 -10.46
N GLY A 243 -21.92 -0.51 -9.44
CA GLY A 243 -22.95 -0.41 -8.41
C GLY A 243 -22.87 -1.47 -7.31
N LYS A 244 -22.04 -2.51 -7.46
CA LYS A 244 -21.92 -3.59 -6.48
C LYS A 244 -20.54 -3.67 -5.85
N VAL A 245 -20.49 -4.03 -4.58
CA VAL A 245 -19.29 -4.62 -3.96
C VAL A 245 -19.10 -6.02 -4.55
N VAL A 246 -17.88 -6.36 -4.93
CA VAL A 246 -17.55 -7.71 -5.37
C VAL A 246 -16.54 -8.31 -4.42
N CYS A 247 -16.86 -9.47 -3.85
CA CYS A 247 -15.95 -10.19 -2.97
C CYS A 247 -16.08 -11.71 -3.04
N SER A 248 -15.18 -12.42 -2.35
CA SER A 248 -15.14 -13.89 -2.35
C SER A 248 -15.29 -14.48 -0.96
N THR A 249 -14.77 -13.78 0.04
CA THR A 249 -14.87 -14.10 1.47
C THR A 249 -15.23 -12.84 2.24
N VAL A 250 -15.93 -12.98 3.36
CA VAL A 250 -16.25 -11.90 4.31
C VAL A 250 -15.66 -12.28 5.67
N LEU A 251 -14.91 -11.36 6.28
CA LEU A 251 -14.23 -11.57 7.55
C LEU A 251 -14.30 -10.28 8.37
N GLY A 252 -14.94 -10.32 9.54
CA GLY A 252 -15.11 -9.12 10.35
C GLY A 252 -15.94 -9.36 11.60
N SER A 253 -16.67 -8.33 12.02
CA SER A 253 -17.58 -8.39 13.16
C SER A 253 -18.95 -8.98 12.81
N GLN A 254 -19.74 -9.27 13.84
CA GLN A 254 -21.14 -9.64 13.71
C GLN A 254 -21.96 -8.61 12.89
N LYS A 255 -21.67 -7.30 13.04
CA LYS A 255 -22.32 -6.24 12.27
C LYS A 255 -22.08 -6.37 10.77
N LEU A 256 -20.87 -6.79 10.38
CA LEU A 256 -20.54 -7.03 8.97
C LEU A 256 -21.32 -8.22 8.41
N TYR A 257 -21.46 -9.28 9.20
CA TYR A 257 -22.23 -10.46 8.80
C TYR A 257 -23.73 -10.14 8.63
N GLU A 258 -24.28 -9.31 9.51
CA GLU A 258 -25.64 -8.77 9.38
C GLU A 258 -25.77 -7.86 8.16
N PHE A 259 -24.81 -6.97 7.92
CA PHE A 259 -24.80 -6.03 6.81
C PHE A 259 -24.87 -6.70 5.44
N ILE A 260 -24.21 -7.86 5.28
CA ILE A 260 -24.26 -8.60 4.03
C ILE A 260 -25.53 -9.47 3.91
N HIS A 261 -26.29 -9.71 4.96
CA HIS A 261 -27.41 -10.65 4.90
C HIS A 261 -28.49 -10.16 3.90
N ASN A 262 -28.73 -10.92 2.82
CA ASN A 262 -29.65 -10.60 1.73
C ASN A 262 -29.44 -9.22 1.09
N ASN A 263 -28.24 -8.66 1.20
CA ASN A 263 -27.93 -7.35 0.64
C ASN A 263 -27.62 -7.47 -0.87
N PRO A 264 -28.44 -6.91 -1.78
CA PRO A 264 -28.29 -7.06 -3.23
C PRO A 264 -27.10 -6.28 -3.81
N ASP A 265 -26.54 -5.34 -3.04
CA ASP A 265 -25.37 -4.56 -3.44
C ASP A 265 -24.06 -5.33 -3.24
N ILE A 266 -24.11 -6.50 -2.59
CA ILE A 266 -22.97 -7.39 -2.37
C ILE A 266 -23.04 -8.58 -3.32
N GLU A 267 -21.99 -8.75 -4.13
CA GLU A 267 -21.86 -9.86 -5.08
C GLU A 267 -20.71 -10.77 -4.65
N MET A 268 -21.05 -11.91 -4.07
CA MET A 268 -20.09 -12.95 -3.68
C MET A 268 -19.76 -13.84 -4.87
N GLN A 269 -18.48 -14.03 -5.20
CA GLN A 269 -18.01 -14.81 -6.34
C GLN A 269 -16.85 -15.75 -5.95
N PRO A 270 -16.63 -16.86 -6.68
CA PRO A 270 -15.52 -17.77 -6.40
C PRO A 270 -14.14 -17.13 -6.55
N SER A 271 -13.16 -17.70 -5.87
CA SER A 271 -11.79 -17.17 -5.81
C SER A 271 -11.08 -17.10 -7.16
N ASP A 272 -11.26 -18.11 -8.03
CA ASP A 272 -10.76 -18.13 -9.41
C ASP A 272 -11.43 -17.07 -10.30
N TRP A 273 -12.67 -16.69 -9.98
CA TRP A 273 -13.36 -15.63 -10.69
C TRP A 273 -12.90 -14.25 -10.22
N VAL A 274 -12.84 -14.00 -8.92
CA VAL A 274 -12.43 -12.72 -8.33
C VAL A 274 -10.92 -12.47 -8.55
N GLY A 275 -10.12 -13.53 -8.50
CA GLY A 275 -8.68 -13.48 -8.69
C GLY A 275 -8.22 -13.53 -10.17
N ASP A 276 -9.11 -13.63 -11.16
CA ASP A 276 -8.69 -13.58 -12.56
C ASP A 276 -8.12 -12.20 -12.89
N VAL A 277 -6.81 -12.15 -13.14
CA VAL A 277 -6.04 -10.95 -13.49
C VAL A 277 -6.72 -10.13 -14.60
N ARG A 278 -7.33 -10.79 -15.60
CA ARG A 278 -8.01 -10.12 -16.71
C ARG A 278 -9.30 -9.44 -16.25
N ARG A 279 -10.01 -10.01 -15.27
CA ARG A 279 -11.21 -9.39 -14.69
C ARG A 279 -10.84 -8.25 -13.77
N ILE A 280 -9.82 -8.42 -12.94
CA ILE A 280 -9.28 -7.33 -12.09
C ILE A 280 -8.91 -6.12 -12.95
N ALA A 281 -8.18 -6.34 -14.06
CA ALA A 281 -7.71 -5.29 -14.96
C ALA A 281 -8.83 -4.54 -15.71
N ARG A 282 -10.07 -5.08 -15.76
CA ARG A 282 -11.23 -4.37 -16.33
C ARG A 282 -11.69 -3.19 -15.48
N ASN A 283 -11.36 -3.18 -14.19
CA ASN A 283 -11.60 -2.02 -13.34
C ASN A 283 -10.56 -0.95 -13.65
N THR A 284 -10.96 0.29 -13.95
CA THR A 284 -10.04 1.42 -14.11
C THR A 284 -9.60 1.94 -12.75
N MET A 285 -8.36 2.43 -12.64
CA MET A 285 -7.79 2.89 -11.36
C MET A 285 -7.89 1.81 -10.26
N MET A 286 -7.71 0.55 -10.66
CA MET A 286 -7.69 -0.57 -9.72
C MET A 286 -6.50 -0.41 -8.78
N THR A 287 -6.78 -0.34 -7.48
CA THR A 287 -5.80 -0.10 -6.44
C THR A 287 -5.74 -1.30 -5.52
N ALA A 288 -4.63 -2.03 -5.55
CA ALA A 288 -4.40 -3.21 -4.74
C ALA A 288 -3.47 -2.87 -3.57
N ILE A 289 -3.92 -3.04 -2.34
CA ILE A 289 -3.20 -2.62 -1.12
C ILE A 289 -2.80 -3.85 -0.32
N HIS A 290 -1.50 -4.12 -0.25
CA HIS A 290 -0.99 -5.34 0.37
C HIS A 290 0.15 -5.08 1.35
N GLY A 291 0.12 -5.79 2.47
CA GLY A 291 1.23 -5.83 3.43
C GLY A 291 2.45 -6.60 2.90
N ALA A 292 3.57 -6.47 3.61
CA ALA A 292 4.77 -7.30 3.41
C ALA A 292 5.57 -7.50 4.71
N TYR A 293 6.36 -8.59 4.74
CA TYR A 293 7.36 -8.78 5.80
C TYR A 293 8.64 -8.02 5.48
N GLU A 294 9.18 -8.22 4.28
CA GLU A 294 10.44 -7.62 3.85
C GLU A 294 10.36 -7.23 2.37
N VAL A 295 11.02 -6.12 2.01
CA VAL A 295 11.25 -5.68 0.63
C VAL A 295 12.74 -5.48 0.42
N ASP A 296 13.31 -6.08 -0.63
CA ASP A 296 14.73 -5.88 -0.91
C ASP A 296 15.02 -4.61 -1.73
N LEU A 297 16.29 -4.20 -1.80
CA LEU A 297 16.72 -3.01 -2.55
C LEU A 297 16.46 -3.05 -4.07
N THR A 298 16.11 -4.21 -4.62
CA THR A 298 15.69 -4.36 -6.02
C THR A 298 14.17 -4.25 -6.19
N GLY A 299 13.43 -4.25 -5.08
CA GLY A 299 11.98 -4.19 -5.02
C GLY A 299 11.29 -5.54 -5.06
N GLN A 300 11.97 -6.64 -4.74
CA GLN A 300 11.29 -7.92 -4.51
C GLN A 300 10.56 -7.89 -3.17
N VAL A 301 9.49 -8.68 -3.02
CA VAL A 301 8.67 -8.70 -1.81
C VAL A 301 8.56 -10.12 -1.27
N VAL A 302 8.79 -10.26 0.03
CA VAL A 302 8.54 -11.48 0.80
C VAL A 302 7.39 -11.21 1.77
N ARG A 303 6.44 -12.15 1.80
CA ARG A 303 5.12 -11.98 2.41
C ARG A 303 4.70 -13.16 3.27
N ASP A 304 5.18 -14.35 2.97
CA ASP A 304 4.74 -15.59 3.62
C ASP A 304 5.82 -16.27 4.47
N SER A 305 7.07 -15.83 4.39
CA SER A 305 8.21 -16.57 4.94
C SER A 305 9.34 -15.68 5.47
N ARG A 306 10.21 -16.26 6.31
CA ARG A 306 11.47 -15.63 6.73
C ARG A 306 12.56 -16.69 6.88
N GLY A 307 13.45 -16.76 5.89
CA GLY A 307 14.28 -17.94 5.67
C GLY A 307 13.40 -19.18 5.47
N HIS A 308 13.79 -20.31 6.06
CA HIS A 308 13.06 -21.58 5.91
C HIS A 308 11.77 -21.72 6.75
N ARG A 309 11.27 -20.63 7.37
CA ARG A 309 10.03 -20.67 8.16
C ARG A 309 8.91 -19.96 7.42
N PHE A 310 7.76 -20.61 7.31
CA PHE A 310 6.54 -20.07 6.73
C PHE A 310 5.62 -19.53 7.84
N TYR A 311 4.91 -18.44 7.56
CA TYR A 311 4.03 -17.72 8.49
C TYR A 311 2.66 -17.41 7.88
N GLY A 312 2.58 -17.33 6.54
CA GLY A 312 1.35 -17.05 5.79
C GLY A 312 1.30 -17.86 4.50
N GLY A 313 0.34 -17.58 3.62
CA GLY A 313 0.33 -18.12 2.26
C GLY A 313 0.50 -17.04 1.20
N MET A 314 0.63 -17.47 -0.06
CA MET A 314 0.64 -16.54 -1.21
C MET A 314 -0.66 -15.75 -1.31
N GLY A 315 -1.79 -16.39 -1.02
CA GLY A 315 -3.13 -15.80 -1.05
C GLY A 315 -3.45 -15.23 -2.43
N SER A 316 -4.18 -14.12 -2.46
CA SER A 316 -4.55 -13.43 -3.71
C SER A 316 -3.61 -12.27 -4.07
N THR A 317 -2.46 -12.13 -3.39
CA THR A 317 -1.64 -10.92 -3.58
C THR A 317 -1.07 -10.79 -4.98
N GLN A 318 -0.58 -11.89 -5.57
CA GLN A 318 -0.04 -11.84 -6.93
C GLN A 318 -1.13 -11.46 -7.94
N ASP A 319 -2.33 -12.03 -7.76
CA ASP A 319 -3.50 -11.80 -8.61
C ASP A 319 -3.85 -10.31 -8.65
N PHE A 320 -3.99 -9.69 -7.48
CA PHE A 320 -4.37 -8.29 -7.37
C PHE A 320 -3.25 -7.33 -7.74
N ILE A 321 -1.98 -7.64 -7.40
CA ILE A 321 -0.85 -6.80 -7.81
C ILE A 321 -0.71 -6.78 -9.33
N ARG A 322 -0.79 -7.93 -10.00
CA ARG A 322 -0.73 -8.01 -11.47
C ARG A 322 -1.96 -7.41 -12.14
N GLY A 323 -3.15 -7.71 -11.61
CA GLY A 323 -4.41 -7.17 -12.11
C GLY A 323 -4.46 -5.63 -12.01
N ALA A 324 -4.05 -5.06 -10.88
CA ALA A 324 -3.90 -3.61 -10.73
C ALA A 324 -2.78 -3.06 -11.62
N GLY A 325 -1.70 -3.81 -11.83
CA GLY A 325 -0.63 -3.41 -12.74
C GLY A 325 -1.05 -3.29 -14.21
N HIS A 326 -2.00 -4.13 -14.65
CA HIS A 326 -2.59 -4.14 -15.98
C HIS A 326 -3.82 -3.23 -16.13
N SER A 327 -4.41 -2.78 -15.02
CA SER A 327 -5.50 -1.82 -15.02
C SER A 327 -5.06 -0.46 -15.58
N LYS A 328 -5.90 0.17 -16.39
CA LYS A 328 -5.69 1.56 -16.85
C LYS A 328 -5.61 2.48 -15.62
N ASN A 329 -4.46 3.14 -15.46
CA ASN A 329 -4.13 3.96 -14.30
C ASN A 329 -4.18 3.21 -12.94
N GLY A 330 -4.03 1.88 -12.95
CA GLY A 330 -4.03 1.09 -11.72
C GLY A 330 -2.77 1.25 -10.88
N ARG A 331 -2.91 0.98 -9.58
CA ARG A 331 -1.93 1.30 -8.53
C ARG A 331 -1.76 0.11 -7.57
N PRO A 332 -0.84 -0.82 -7.85
CA PRO A 332 -0.46 -1.85 -6.88
C PRO A 332 0.50 -1.27 -5.83
N ILE A 333 0.07 -1.30 -4.57
CA ILE A 333 0.73 -0.68 -3.42
C ILE A 333 1.12 -1.77 -2.42
N ILE A 334 2.42 -1.83 -2.11
CA ILE A 334 2.95 -2.58 -0.98
C ILE A 334 3.14 -1.61 0.19
N VAL A 335 2.47 -1.85 1.31
CA VAL A 335 2.52 -0.97 2.48
C VAL A 335 3.04 -1.74 3.70
N LEU A 336 4.05 -1.21 4.38
CA LEU A 336 4.66 -1.84 5.55
C LEU A 336 5.29 -0.80 6.47
N THR A 337 5.46 -1.11 7.75
CA THR A 337 6.34 -0.30 8.62
C THR A 337 7.80 -0.51 8.21
N SER A 338 8.65 0.49 8.37
CA SER A 338 10.06 0.40 7.98
C SER A 338 10.89 -0.53 8.88
N GLN A 339 10.38 -0.83 10.08
CA GLN A 339 10.96 -1.76 11.05
C GLN A 339 9.97 -2.85 11.50
N SER A 340 10.52 -3.93 12.06
CA SER A 340 9.78 -4.97 12.77
C SER A 340 9.02 -4.40 13.97
N ASP A 341 8.04 -5.15 14.48
CA ASP A 341 7.16 -4.66 15.54
C ASP A 341 7.90 -4.36 16.85
N ASP A 342 9.03 -5.02 17.09
CA ASP A 342 9.96 -4.78 18.20
C ASP A 342 10.97 -3.63 17.96
N GLY A 343 10.92 -2.98 16.78
CA GLY A 343 11.83 -1.90 16.38
C GLY A 343 13.26 -2.34 16.04
N LYS A 344 13.61 -3.64 16.16
CA LYS A 344 15.02 -4.08 16.10
C LYS A 344 15.55 -4.33 14.70
N SER A 345 14.68 -4.72 13.75
CA SER A 345 15.11 -5.10 12.40
C SER A 345 14.43 -4.25 11.33
N SER A 346 15.14 -3.92 10.25
CA SER A 346 14.55 -3.24 9.11
C SER A 346 13.69 -4.20 8.29
N ARG A 347 12.58 -3.69 7.74
CA ARG A 347 11.79 -4.38 6.71
C ARG A 347 12.19 -4.00 5.28
N ILE A 348 12.99 -2.95 5.10
CA ILE A 348 13.72 -2.70 3.86
C ILE A 348 15.10 -3.32 4.01
N VAL A 349 15.43 -4.33 3.20
CA VAL A 349 16.62 -5.15 3.39
C VAL A 349 17.53 -5.11 2.17
N SER A 350 18.84 -5.27 2.37
CA SER A 350 19.79 -5.39 1.25
C SER A 350 19.57 -6.69 0.48
N GLY A 351 19.17 -7.74 1.18
CA GLY A 351 18.81 -9.04 0.62
C GLY A 351 18.11 -9.89 1.67
N PHE A 352 17.30 -10.83 1.21
CA PHE A 352 16.55 -11.71 2.11
C PHE A 352 17.44 -12.74 2.80
N LYS A 353 16.95 -13.25 3.94
CA LYS A 353 17.54 -14.43 4.55
C LYS A 353 17.46 -15.62 3.57
N PRO A 354 18.52 -16.42 3.40
CA PRO A 354 18.47 -17.62 2.58
C PRO A 354 17.27 -18.50 2.94
N GLY A 355 16.53 -18.94 1.92
CA GLY A 355 15.30 -19.71 2.07
C GLY A 355 14.00 -18.89 2.05
N SER A 356 14.05 -17.56 2.15
CA SER A 356 12.84 -16.73 2.01
C SER A 356 12.24 -16.84 0.60
N GLY A 357 10.92 -17.05 0.53
CA GLY A 357 10.16 -17.15 -0.71
C GLY A 357 9.70 -15.79 -1.23
N VAL A 358 10.14 -15.41 -2.43
CA VAL A 358 9.69 -14.17 -3.07
C VAL A 358 8.28 -14.38 -3.62
N ASN A 359 7.29 -13.71 -3.02
CA ASN A 359 5.90 -13.76 -3.46
C ASN A 359 5.59 -12.70 -4.52
N THR A 360 6.33 -11.60 -4.60
CA THR A 360 6.12 -10.60 -5.67
C THR A 360 7.46 -10.24 -6.28
N GLY A 361 7.59 -10.57 -7.57
CA GLY A 361 8.81 -10.32 -8.32
C GLY A 361 9.03 -8.83 -8.55
N ARG A 362 10.29 -8.42 -8.69
CA ARG A 362 10.67 -7.00 -8.88
C ARG A 362 9.98 -6.33 -10.09
N GLY A 363 9.55 -7.10 -11.09
CA GLY A 363 8.81 -6.60 -12.25
C GLY A 363 7.37 -6.19 -11.95
N ASP A 364 6.74 -6.79 -10.94
CA ASP A 364 5.33 -6.60 -10.60
C ASP A 364 5.12 -5.45 -9.59
N VAL A 365 6.17 -4.99 -8.91
CA VAL A 365 6.07 -3.96 -7.86
C VAL A 365 6.10 -2.55 -8.44
N HIS A 366 5.05 -1.78 -8.17
CA HIS A 366 4.97 -0.37 -8.59
C HIS A 366 5.25 0.61 -7.47
N TYR A 367 4.61 0.44 -6.31
CA TYR A 367 4.73 1.35 -5.17
C TYR A 367 5.06 0.57 -3.89
N VAL A 368 6.01 1.09 -3.11
CA VAL A 368 6.29 0.63 -1.73
C VAL A 368 6.14 1.84 -0.82
N VAL A 369 5.43 1.67 0.30
CA VAL A 369 5.08 2.76 1.22
C VAL A 369 5.42 2.37 2.65
N THR A 370 6.12 3.27 3.35
CA THR A 370 6.36 3.17 4.79
C THR A 370 5.94 4.47 5.47
N GLU A 371 6.12 4.56 6.78
CA GLU A 371 5.96 5.77 7.57
C GLU A 371 6.91 6.92 7.15
N TYR A 372 7.91 6.65 6.32
CA TYR A 372 8.86 7.63 5.80
C TYR A 372 8.59 8.06 4.34
N GLY A 373 7.52 7.57 3.72
CA GLY A 373 7.09 8.05 2.40
C GLY A 373 6.85 6.95 1.37
N ILE A 374 6.95 7.33 0.10
CA ILE A 374 6.50 6.53 -1.06
C ILE A 374 7.66 6.29 -2.04
N ALA A 375 8.10 5.05 -2.18
CA ALA A 375 9.02 4.62 -3.22
C ALA A 375 8.26 4.17 -4.48
N ARG A 376 8.51 4.86 -5.61
CA ARG A 376 7.96 4.51 -6.93
C ARG A 376 8.97 3.66 -7.71
N LEU A 377 8.64 2.42 -8.04
CA LEU A 377 9.59 1.45 -8.61
C LEU A 377 9.33 1.06 -10.08
N LYS A 378 8.09 1.25 -10.59
CA LYS A 378 7.77 0.97 -12.00
C LYS A 378 8.62 1.84 -12.93
N GLY A 379 9.24 1.22 -13.93
CA GLY A 379 10.12 1.91 -14.89
C GLY A 379 11.43 2.45 -14.32
N ARG A 380 11.79 2.10 -13.07
CA ARG A 380 13.05 2.52 -12.44
C ARG A 380 14.13 1.46 -12.56
N SER A 381 15.35 1.90 -12.89
CA SER A 381 16.57 1.08 -12.84
C SER A 381 16.90 0.64 -11.40
N ILE A 382 17.73 -0.40 -11.24
CA ILE A 382 18.17 -0.87 -9.90
C ILE A 382 18.76 0.27 -9.07
N ARG A 383 19.62 1.10 -9.67
CA ARG A 383 20.16 2.30 -9.02
C ARG A 383 19.07 3.20 -8.45
N GLN A 384 18.05 3.53 -9.26
CA GLN A 384 16.94 4.38 -8.82
C GLN A 384 16.08 3.68 -7.76
N ARG A 385 15.86 2.36 -7.86
CA ARG A 385 15.12 1.59 -6.86
C ARG A 385 15.83 1.60 -5.52
N VAL A 386 17.16 1.41 -5.50
CA VAL A 386 17.98 1.54 -4.28
C VAL A 386 17.74 2.90 -3.63
N LEU A 387 17.89 4.00 -4.39
CA LEU A 387 17.71 5.35 -3.85
C LEU A 387 16.30 5.55 -3.28
N ASN A 388 15.26 5.12 -4.00
CA ASN A 388 13.87 5.26 -3.58
C ASN A 388 13.55 4.42 -2.34
N LEU A 389 14.07 3.20 -2.25
CA LEU A 389 13.78 2.28 -1.14
C LEU A 389 14.55 2.65 0.13
N VAL A 390 15.81 3.07 -0.01
CA VAL A 390 16.59 3.55 1.13
C VAL A 390 15.96 4.81 1.72
N GLU A 391 15.44 5.70 0.89
CA GLU A 391 14.75 6.93 1.33
C GLU A 391 13.57 6.63 2.25
N ILE A 392 12.79 5.57 1.96
CA ILE A 392 11.65 5.18 2.79
C ILE A 392 12.01 4.14 3.87
N ALA A 393 13.29 3.77 4.00
CA ALA A 393 13.76 2.96 5.11
C ALA A 393 13.93 3.82 6.37
N HIS A 394 13.91 3.19 7.55
CA HIS A 394 14.22 3.87 8.80
C HIS A 394 15.63 4.48 8.75
N PRO A 395 15.84 5.73 9.22
CA PRO A 395 17.13 6.41 9.20
C PRO A 395 18.31 5.54 9.66
N ASN A 396 18.16 4.84 10.79
CA ASN A 396 19.20 3.96 11.37
C ASN A 396 19.71 2.84 10.44
N HIS A 397 18.94 2.46 9.42
CA HIS A 397 19.31 1.37 8.51
C HIS A 397 19.82 1.87 7.15
N ARG A 398 19.63 3.16 6.82
CA ARG A 398 19.94 3.71 5.48
C ARG A 398 21.41 3.60 5.10
N GLU A 399 22.30 3.88 6.05
CA GLU A 399 23.75 3.81 5.82
C GLU A 399 24.19 2.40 5.43
N ARG A 400 23.72 1.39 6.17
CA ARG A 400 24.01 -0.02 5.89
C ARG A 400 23.49 -0.43 4.51
N LEU A 401 22.25 -0.06 4.18
CA LEU A 401 21.64 -0.37 2.89
C LEU A 401 22.43 0.22 1.72
N LEU A 402 22.88 1.48 1.82
CA LEU A 402 23.73 2.10 0.80
C LEU A 402 25.09 1.45 0.72
N ARG A 403 25.72 1.16 1.86
CA ARG A 403 27.02 0.48 1.91
C ARG A 403 26.98 -0.85 1.16
N ASP A 404 25.91 -1.62 1.35
CA ASP A 404 25.69 -2.88 0.64
C ASP A 404 25.51 -2.64 -0.88
N ALA A 405 24.71 -1.64 -1.27
CA ALA A 405 24.52 -1.29 -2.69
C ALA A 405 25.82 -0.79 -3.37
N HIS A 406 26.65 -0.03 -2.67
CA HIS A 406 27.99 0.38 -3.12
C HIS A 406 28.90 -0.82 -3.30
N ARG A 407 28.95 -1.73 -2.32
CA ARG A 407 29.75 -2.96 -2.38
C ARG A 407 29.40 -3.80 -3.60
N TRP A 408 28.14 -3.82 -4.02
CA TRP A 408 27.67 -4.55 -5.20
C TRP A 408 27.77 -3.76 -6.51
N GLY A 409 28.22 -2.50 -6.48
CA GLY A 409 28.36 -1.66 -7.68
C GLY A 409 27.02 -1.19 -8.27
N TRP A 410 25.94 -1.22 -7.52
CA TRP A 410 24.60 -0.81 -8.01
C TRP A 410 24.41 0.70 -8.06
N ILE A 411 25.19 1.44 -7.27
CA ILE A 411 25.16 2.90 -7.19
C ILE A 411 26.58 3.48 -7.31
N PRO A 412 26.77 4.64 -7.97
CA PRO A 412 28.04 5.37 -7.97
C PRO A 412 28.51 5.80 -6.58
N LYS A 413 29.84 5.85 -6.37
CA LYS A 413 30.48 6.16 -5.07
C LYS A 413 30.10 7.52 -4.46
N PHE A 414 29.64 8.48 -5.27
CA PHE A 414 29.24 9.81 -4.77
C PHE A 414 27.84 9.82 -4.13
N TYR A 415 27.06 8.75 -4.26
CA TYR A 415 25.77 8.62 -3.57
C TYR A 415 25.97 8.31 -2.08
N ASN A 416 25.90 9.33 -1.24
CA ASN A 416 25.99 9.22 0.21
C ASN A 416 24.77 9.91 0.84
N ILE A 417 23.85 9.17 1.44
CA ILE A 417 22.73 9.82 2.14
C ILE A 417 23.28 10.47 3.40
N THR A 418 23.15 11.79 3.49
CA THR A 418 23.32 12.51 4.75
C THR A 418 22.30 11.96 5.75
N PRO A 419 22.73 11.50 6.94
CA PRO A 419 21.82 10.98 7.95
C PRO A 419 20.76 12.05 8.26
N THR A 420 19.54 11.84 7.79
CA THR A 420 18.42 12.68 8.18
C THR A 420 17.82 12.03 9.42
N GLU A 421 18.39 12.33 10.58
CA GLU A 421 17.72 12.07 11.85
C GLU A 421 16.59 13.07 12.02
N VAL A 422 15.48 12.93 11.29
CA VAL A 422 14.32 13.71 11.67
C VAL A 422 13.04 13.04 11.23
N SER A 423 12.13 12.88 12.19
CA SER A 423 10.72 12.69 11.87
C SER A 423 10.23 13.97 11.17
N GLU A 424 9.39 13.82 10.15
CA GLU A 424 8.78 14.96 9.45
C GLU A 424 8.13 15.96 10.41
N ASN A 425 7.54 15.44 11.50
CA ASN A 425 6.92 16.22 12.59
C ASN A 425 7.91 17.17 13.28
N ALA A 426 9.18 16.80 13.42
CA ALA A 426 10.20 17.66 14.02
C ALA A 426 10.81 18.67 13.01
N THR A 427 10.68 18.44 11.70
CA THR A 427 11.17 19.38 10.66
C THR A 427 10.17 20.44 10.24
N GLY A 428 8.87 20.22 10.47
CA GLY A 428 7.78 21.03 9.94
C GLY A 428 7.52 20.84 8.44
N VAL A 429 8.04 19.76 7.85
CA VAL A 429 8.01 19.48 6.41
C VAL A 429 7.12 18.28 6.13
N GLU A 430 5.93 18.53 5.58
CA GLU A 430 4.96 17.47 5.29
C GLU A 430 4.64 17.39 3.79
N ALA A 431 4.59 16.17 3.27
CA ALA A 431 4.09 15.93 1.94
C ALA A 431 2.56 16.04 1.92
N ARG A 432 2.02 16.84 1.00
CA ARG A 432 0.56 16.99 0.83
C ARG A 432 0.17 17.30 -0.60
N THR A 433 -1.08 16.96 -0.92
CA THR A 433 -1.72 17.38 -2.16
C THR A 433 -2.30 18.79 -1.98
N ILE A 434 -2.05 19.66 -2.95
CA ILE A 434 -2.58 21.02 -2.98
C ILE A 434 -3.27 21.29 -4.32
N THR A 435 -4.18 22.25 -4.34
CA THR A 435 -4.82 22.73 -5.57
C THR A 435 -4.50 24.21 -5.74
N LEU A 436 -3.88 24.58 -6.86
CA LEU A 436 -3.57 25.96 -7.21
C LEU A 436 -4.17 26.26 -8.59
N SER A 437 -4.98 27.32 -8.69
CA SER A 437 -5.67 27.72 -9.92
C SER A 437 -6.40 26.54 -10.62
N GLY A 438 -7.10 25.71 -9.84
CA GLY A 438 -7.83 24.54 -10.34
C GLY A 438 -6.97 23.34 -10.75
N LYS A 439 -5.63 23.42 -10.64
CA LYS A 439 -4.71 22.31 -10.93
C LYS A 439 -4.18 21.68 -9.65
N ARG A 440 -4.12 20.35 -9.63
CA ARG A 440 -3.64 19.55 -8.50
C ARG A 440 -2.12 19.36 -8.58
N PHE A 441 -1.43 19.55 -7.47
CA PHE A 441 0.01 19.34 -7.32
C PHE A 441 0.31 18.53 -6.05
N THR A 442 1.42 17.79 -6.07
CA THR A 442 2.00 17.20 -4.86
C THR A 442 3.15 18.08 -4.39
N PHE A 443 3.05 18.62 -3.18
CA PHE A 443 4.12 19.36 -2.52
C PHE A 443 4.87 18.42 -1.57
N ARG A 444 6.20 18.36 -1.67
CA ARG A 444 7.07 17.61 -0.75
C ARG A 444 8.53 18.08 -0.83
N PRO A 445 9.38 17.74 0.15
CA PRO A 445 10.83 17.88 0.03
C PRO A 445 11.41 17.10 -1.15
N LEU A 446 12.51 17.63 -1.70
CA LEU A 446 13.36 16.93 -2.66
C LEU A 446 14.13 15.83 -1.96
N HIS A 447 14.26 14.71 -2.66
CA HIS A 447 15.02 13.55 -2.22
C HIS A 447 16.07 13.12 -3.25
N PRO A 448 17.13 12.40 -2.83
CA PRO A 448 18.10 11.75 -3.73
C PRO A 448 17.50 11.09 -4.98
N SER A 449 16.36 10.44 -4.83
CA SER A 449 15.59 9.79 -5.90
C SER A 449 15.16 10.73 -7.02
N ASP A 450 15.02 12.02 -6.73
CA ASP A 450 14.60 13.07 -7.67
C ASP A 450 15.71 13.55 -8.60
N THR A 451 16.96 13.06 -8.45
CA THR A 451 18.12 13.49 -9.25
C THR A 451 17.79 13.60 -10.74
N ARG A 452 17.15 12.56 -11.31
CA ARG A 452 16.77 12.56 -12.74
C ARG A 452 15.63 13.53 -13.05
N ALA A 453 14.66 13.66 -12.15
CA ALA A 453 13.54 14.60 -12.33
C ALA A 453 14.05 16.05 -12.30
N LEU A 454 14.99 16.36 -11.40
CA LEU A 454 15.64 17.66 -11.32
C LEU A 454 16.47 17.96 -12.57
N GLN A 455 17.19 16.97 -13.11
CA GLN A 455 17.87 17.13 -14.41
C GLN A 455 16.89 17.42 -15.55
N SER A 456 15.81 16.65 -15.66
CA SER A 456 14.79 16.88 -16.69
C SER A 456 14.16 18.27 -16.54
N PHE A 457 13.89 18.70 -15.31
CA PHE A 457 13.42 20.05 -15.02
C PHE A 457 14.45 21.10 -15.40
N PHE A 458 15.73 20.91 -15.08
CA PHE A 458 16.80 21.82 -15.50
C PHE A 458 16.84 21.99 -17.03
N TYR A 459 16.80 20.89 -17.78
CA TYR A 459 16.84 20.92 -19.25
C TYR A 459 15.54 21.37 -19.91
N SER A 460 14.43 21.46 -19.18
CA SER A 460 13.18 22.01 -19.72
C SER A 460 13.16 23.53 -19.75
N HIS A 461 14.08 24.20 -19.05
CA HIS A 461 14.14 25.66 -19.00
C HIS A 461 14.86 26.26 -20.21
N THR A 462 14.49 27.49 -20.51
CA THR A 462 15.24 28.35 -21.42
C THR A 462 16.65 28.64 -20.89
N LYS A 463 17.63 28.81 -21.80
CA LYS A 463 19.01 29.22 -21.44
C LYS A 463 19.03 30.48 -20.57
N GLU A 464 18.11 31.41 -20.84
CA GLU A 464 17.94 32.63 -20.06
C GLU A 464 17.54 32.34 -18.62
N THR A 465 16.54 31.47 -18.40
CA THR A 465 16.10 31.08 -17.06
C THR A 465 17.18 30.32 -16.29
N VAL A 466 17.94 29.45 -16.96
CA VAL A 466 19.10 28.78 -16.36
C VAL A 466 20.14 29.81 -15.91
N ASN A 467 20.51 30.74 -16.79
CA ASN A 467 21.48 31.79 -16.47
C ASN A 467 20.99 32.67 -15.30
N MET A 468 19.71 33.03 -15.28
CA MET A 468 19.10 33.81 -14.20
C MET A 468 19.10 33.09 -12.85
N ARG A 469 19.03 31.74 -12.83
CA ARG A 469 19.00 30.96 -11.60
C ARG A 469 20.38 30.62 -11.04
N TYR A 470 21.33 30.30 -11.92
CA TYR A 470 22.65 29.79 -11.53
C TYR A 470 23.77 30.82 -11.64
N GLY A 471 23.47 32.03 -12.12
CA GLY A 471 24.43 33.13 -12.25
C GLY A 471 25.35 33.06 -13.47
N TYR A 472 25.36 31.93 -14.19
CA TYR A 472 26.10 31.74 -15.44
C TYR A 472 25.41 30.70 -16.34
N LEU A 473 25.80 30.65 -17.62
CA LEU A 473 25.35 29.62 -18.56
C LEU A 473 25.95 28.27 -18.15
N LYS A 474 25.08 27.41 -17.61
CA LYS A 474 25.42 26.02 -17.32
C LYS A 474 24.81 25.15 -18.42
N ASP A 475 25.64 24.61 -19.30
CA ASP A 475 25.14 23.78 -20.42
C ASP A 475 24.80 22.35 -20.00
N ARG A 476 25.30 21.90 -18.83
CA ARG A 476 25.06 20.55 -18.32
C ARG A 476 24.87 20.53 -16.80
N LEU A 477 23.91 19.73 -16.36
CA LEU A 477 23.77 19.31 -14.97
C LEU A 477 24.16 17.84 -14.84
N THR A 478 25.41 17.59 -14.40
CA THR A 478 25.93 16.23 -14.20
C THR A 478 25.13 15.48 -13.12
N ASP A 479 25.21 14.15 -13.11
CA ASP A 479 24.49 13.31 -12.14
C ASP A 479 24.91 13.63 -10.70
N GLU A 480 26.21 13.80 -10.45
CA GLU A 480 26.74 14.20 -9.15
C GLU A 480 26.27 15.60 -8.72
N ALA A 481 26.25 16.58 -9.64
CA ALA A 481 25.79 17.93 -9.33
C ALA A 481 24.29 17.96 -9.04
N ALA A 482 23.48 17.24 -9.83
CA ALA A 482 22.05 17.07 -9.57
C ALA A 482 21.82 16.37 -8.23
N TYR A 483 22.59 15.33 -7.94
CA TYR A 483 22.51 14.60 -6.68
C TYR A 483 22.77 15.52 -5.48
N LYS A 484 23.85 16.31 -5.49
CA LYS A 484 24.15 17.31 -4.44
C LYS A 484 22.99 18.30 -4.23
N LEU A 485 22.31 18.68 -5.30
CA LEU A 485 21.15 19.57 -5.22
C LEU A 485 19.89 18.88 -4.67
N THR A 486 19.80 17.56 -4.72
CA THR A 486 18.64 16.79 -4.22
C THR A 486 18.87 16.13 -2.86
N SER A 487 20.13 15.84 -2.49
CA SER A 487 20.52 15.22 -1.23
C SER A 487 20.73 16.27 -0.14
N VAL A 488 19.68 17.05 0.12
CA VAL A 488 19.70 18.15 1.08
C VAL A 488 19.40 17.62 2.48
N ASN A 489 20.19 18.05 3.48
CA ASN A 489 19.86 17.80 4.87
C ASN A 489 18.70 18.71 5.29
N GLN A 490 17.48 18.19 5.18
CA GLN A 490 16.25 18.94 5.42
C GLN A 490 16.10 19.42 6.88
N SER A 491 16.96 18.98 7.82
CA SER A 491 16.98 19.46 9.21
C SER A 491 17.68 20.81 9.37
N VAL A 492 18.63 21.11 8.49
CA VAL A 492 19.42 22.35 8.50
C VAL A 492 18.90 23.28 7.41
N ASP A 493 19.06 22.84 6.16
CA ASP A 493 18.58 23.53 4.96
C ASP A 493 17.16 23.07 4.62
N VAL A 494 16.59 23.66 3.58
CA VAL A 494 15.32 23.21 3.00
C VAL A 494 15.39 23.21 1.49
N ALA A 495 14.88 22.14 0.89
CA ALA A 495 14.59 22.10 -0.54
C ALA A 495 13.25 21.41 -0.80
N PHE A 496 12.27 22.21 -1.24
CA PHE A 496 10.94 21.77 -1.61
C PHE A 496 10.74 21.73 -3.12
N ALA A 497 9.84 20.87 -3.56
CA ALA A 497 9.37 20.86 -4.93
C ALA A 497 7.85 20.66 -5.01
N LEU A 498 7.25 21.27 -6.02
CA LEU A 498 5.91 20.92 -6.47
C LEU A 498 6.04 19.96 -7.65
N PHE A 499 5.26 18.89 -7.59
CA PHE A 499 5.19 17.89 -8.64
C PHE A 499 3.79 17.89 -9.26
N THR A 500 3.72 17.68 -10.57
CA THR A 500 2.49 17.34 -11.29
C THR A 500 2.56 15.90 -11.78
N GLU A 501 1.41 15.25 -11.91
CA GLU A 501 1.28 13.91 -12.44
C GLU A 501 1.00 13.98 -13.95
N MET A 502 1.86 13.36 -14.75
CA MET A 502 1.67 13.10 -16.17
C MET A 502 1.51 11.59 -16.38
N GLY A 503 0.28 11.11 -16.33
CA GLY A 503 -0.01 9.67 -16.33
C GLY A 503 0.50 9.01 -15.04
N GLN A 504 1.49 8.11 -15.14
CA GLN A 504 2.14 7.47 -13.99
C GLN A 504 3.50 8.11 -13.62
N ARG A 505 3.87 9.22 -14.27
CA ARG A 505 5.15 9.92 -14.05
C ARG A 505 4.91 11.23 -13.31
N GLN A 506 5.73 11.47 -12.28
CA GLN A 506 5.85 12.79 -11.66
C GLN A 506 6.88 13.66 -12.38
N GLU A 507 6.52 14.92 -12.58
CA GLU A 507 7.41 15.96 -13.10
C GLU A 507 7.48 17.15 -12.12
N ILE A 508 8.67 17.70 -11.95
CA ILE A 508 8.88 18.89 -11.12
C ILE A 508 8.35 20.11 -11.87
N CYS A 509 7.50 20.88 -11.21
CA CYS A 509 6.97 22.14 -11.71
C CYS A 509 7.76 23.34 -11.19
N ALA A 510 8.21 23.24 -9.95
CA ALA A 510 8.94 24.30 -9.27
C ALA A 510 9.78 23.73 -8.12
N VAL A 511 10.86 24.43 -7.80
CA VAL A 511 11.74 24.12 -6.68
C VAL A 511 11.95 25.38 -5.87
N GLY A 512 11.75 25.32 -4.56
CA GLY A 512 12.07 26.40 -3.62
C GLY A 512 13.01 25.91 -2.54
N ARG A 513 13.95 26.76 -2.14
CA ARG A 513 15.02 26.42 -1.20
C ARG A 513 15.31 27.56 -0.26
N PHE A 514 15.78 27.20 0.93
CA PHE A 514 16.67 28.10 1.66
C PHE A 514 17.92 27.37 2.14
N TYR A 515 19.02 28.10 2.23
CA TYR A 515 20.29 27.65 2.80
C TYR A 515 20.55 28.45 4.07
N ARG A 516 20.63 27.76 5.22
CA ARG A 516 20.81 28.44 6.51
C ARG A 516 22.25 28.94 6.62
N ASP A 517 22.42 30.20 7.02
CA ASP A 517 23.72 30.71 7.40
C ASP A 517 24.16 30.06 8.73
N PRO A 518 25.32 29.39 8.80
CA PRO A 518 25.80 28.79 10.04
C PRO A 518 26.18 29.83 11.11
N THR A 519 26.36 31.10 10.73
CA THR A 519 26.88 32.17 11.59
C THR A 519 25.84 33.22 11.99
N SER A 520 24.64 33.19 11.41
CA SER A 520 23.57 34.17 11.68
C SER A 520 22.17 33.55 11.64
N ASP A 521 21.19 34.30 12.17
CA ASP A 521 19.76 33.94 12.07
C ASP A 521 19.18 34.29 10.68
N SER A 522 19.95 34.05 9.61
CA SER A 522 19.57 34.34 8.24
C SER A 522 19.66 33.12 7.34
N ALA A 523 19.00 33.17 6.20
CA ALA A 523 19.11 32.14 5.17
C ALA A 523 19.01 32.73 3.76
N GLU A 524 19.81 32.19 2.84
CA GLU A 524 19.68 32.49 1.42
C GLU A 524 18.42 31.83 0.88
N VAL A 525 17.48 32.58 0.31
CA VAL A 525 16.27 32.03 -0.30
C VAL A 525 16.37 32.03 -1.82
N ALA A 526 15.97 30.91 -2.44
CA ALA A 526 15.98 30.82 -3.88
C ALA A 526 14.94 29.83 -4.42
N PHE A 527 14.26 30.20 -5.49
CA PHE A 527 13.28 29.34 -6.15
C PHE A 527 13.29 29.52 -7.66
N ILE A 528 12.79 28.49 -8.34
CA ILE A 528 12.63 28.44 -9.79
C ILE A 528 11.29 27.81 -10.10
N VAL A 529 10.54 28.42 -11.02
CA VAL A 529 9.22 27.95 -11.47
C VAL A 529 9.30 27.75 -12.98
N GLY A 530 8.97 26.55 -13.43
CA GLY A 530 8.93 26.20 -14.85
C GLY A 530 7.99 27.12 -15.61
N GLU A 531 8.38 27.49 -16.82
CA GLU A 531 7.70 28.50 -17.65
C GLU A 531 6.20 28.21 -17.79
N ASN A 532 5.82 26.95 -18.00
CA ASN A 532 4.44 26.48 -18.16
C ASN A 532 3.58 26.53 -16.88
N PHE A 533 4.20 26.79 -15.72
CA PHE A 533 3.55 26.82 -14.42
C PHE A 533 3.61 28.20 -13.74
N ARG A 534 4.14 29.22 -14.46
CA ARG A 534 4.11 30.61 -14.00
C ARG A 534 2.67 31.12 -13.94
N ARG A 535 2.43 32.15 -13.13
CA ARG A 535 1.11 32.78 -12.92
C ARG A 535 0.03 31.88 -12.31
N LEU A 536 0.39 30.70 -11.77
CA LEU A 536 -0.50 29.82 -11.00
C LEU A 536 -0.37 30.00 -9.48
N GLY A 537 0.25 31.09 -9.01
CA GLY A 537 0.51 31.33 -7.59
C GLY A 537 1.60 30.46 -6.94
N ILE A 538 2.30 29.61 -7.70
CA ILE A 538 3.30 28.66 -7.18
C ILE A 538 4.45 29.34 -6.44
N ALA A 539 4.99 30.45 -6.95
CA ALA A 539 6.09 31.15 -6.31
C ALA A 539 5.70 31.69 -4.92
N ARG A 540 4.51 32.32 -4.83
CA ARG A 540 3.92 32.79 -3.56
C ARG A 540 3.71 31.62 -2.58
N PHE A 541 3.17 30.51 -3.07
CA PHE A 541 2.98 29.30 -2.25
C PHE A 541 4.31 28.79 -1.69
N LEU A 542 5.33 28.58 -2.54
CA LEU A 542 6.65 28.12 -2.09
C LEU A 542 7.29 29.07 -1.08
N LEU A 543 7.19 30.38 -1.32
CA LEU A 543 7.71 31.38 -0.39
C LEU A 543 7.02 31.32 0.98
N ALA A 544 5.70 31.11 1.01
CA ALA A 544 4.96 30.92 2.26
C ALA A 544 5.38 29.65 3.02
N GLU A 545 5.55 28.52 2.34
CA GLU A 545 6.01 27.29 2.97
C GLU A 545 7.43 27.42 3.54
N LEU A 546 8.34 28.04 2.78
CA LEU A 546 9.70 28.30 3.25
C LEU A 546 9.70 29.24 4.47
N THR A 547 8.85 30.29 4.46
CA THR A 547 8.71 31.25 5.56
C THR A 547 8.18 30.57 6.83
N ALA A 548 7.15 29.72 6.71
CA ALA A 548 6.59 29.00 7.85
C ALA A 548 7.62 28.07 8.51
N VAL A 549 8.50 27.44 7.72
CA VAL A 549 9.60 26.62 8.26
C VAL A 549 10.69 27.50 8.89
N ALA A 550 11.06 28.61 8.24
CA ALA A 550 12.03 29.55 8.76
C ALA A 550 11.64 30.12 10.13
N LEU A 551 10.40 30.55 10.30
CA LEU A 551 9.88 31.04 11.59
C LEU A 551 9.97 29.99 12.69
N ARG A 552 9.55 28.74 12.41
CA ARG A 552 9.68 27.63 13.37
C ARG A 552 11.13 27.31 13.74
N ARG A 553 12.08 27.60 12.85
CA ARG A 553 13.52 27.36 13.04
C ARG A 553 14.30 28.59 13.53
N GLY A 554 13.60 29.67 13.87
CA GLY A 554 14.20 30.91 14.40
C GLY A 554 14.99 31.74 13.38
N ILE A 555 14.78 31.53 12.07
CA ILE A 555 15.40 32.33 11.02
C ILE A 555 14.65 33.66 10.93
N LYS A 556 15.34 34.76 11.20
CA LYS A 556 14.78 36.13 11.26
C LYS A 556 14.77 36.83 9.91
N THR A 557 15.71 36.46 9.04
CA THR A 557 15.93 37.19 7.79
C THR A 557 16.18 36.24 6.63
N PHE A 558 15.49 36.46 5.52
CA PHE A 558 15.88 35.89 4.24
C PHE A 558 16.67 36.91 3.43
N TRP A 559 17.67 36.44 2.71
CA TRP A 559 18.38 37.25 1.71
C TRP A 559 18.43 36.51 0.38
N ALA A 560 18.52 37.24 -0.72
CA ALA A 560 18.66 36.67 -2.05
C ALA A 560 19.49 37.59 -2.96
N SER A 561 20.47 37.00 -3.65
CA SER A 561 21.19 37.69 -4.73
C SER A 561 20.44 37.50 -6.06
N VAL A 562 20.02 38.59 -6.68
CA VAL A 562 19.20 38.58 -7.90
C VAL A 562 19.90 39.37 -8.99
N LEU A 563 20.17 38.75 -10.14
CA LEU A 563 20.74 39.47 -11.29
C LEU A 563 19.89 40.68 -11.68
N LYS A 564 20.50 41.83 -11.94
CA LYS A 564 19.84 43.10 -12.29
C LYS A 564 18.87 42.99 -13.48
N LYS A 565 19.10 42.02 -14.38
CA LYS A 565 18.23 41.70 -15.53
C LYS A 565 16.96 40.93 -15.16
N ASN A 566 16.90 40.27 -14.00
CA ASN A 566 15.75 39.47 -13.56
C ASN A 566 14.66 40.34 -12.91
N LYS A 567 14.08 41.24 -13.71
CA LYS A 567 13.01 42.16 -13.29
C LYS A 567 11.82 41.46 -12.61
N PRO A 568 11.35 40.27 -13.09
CA PRO A 568 10.24 39.59 -12.43
C PRO A 568 10.56 39.16 -10.99
N MET A 569 11.77 38.69 -10.72
CA MET A 569 12.16 38.27 -9.36
C MET A 569 12.37 39.46 -8.43
N ALA A 570 12.99 40.54 -8.93
CA ALA A 570 13.12 41.79 -8.19
C ALA A 570 11.74 42.34 -7.79
N ALA A 571 10.79 42.39 -8.73
CA ALA A 571 9.42 42.83 -8.46
C ALA A 571 8.72 41.95 -7.41
N LEU A 572 8.92 40.63 -7.47
CA LEU A 572 8.36 39.70 -6.49
C LEU A 572 8.88 40.00 -5.08
N PHE A 573 10.20 40.13 -4.89
CA PHE A 573 10.77 40.44 -3.58
C PHE A 573 10.35 41.83 -3.07
N THR A 574 10.38 42.85 -3.91
CA THR A 574 9.92 44.20 -3.54
C THR A 574 8.44 44.21 -3.15
N SER A 575 7.57 43.45 -3.84
CA SER A 575 6.15 43.36 -3.48
C SER A 575 5.93 42.80 -2.07
N TYR A 576 6.83 41.94 -1.60
CA TYR A 576 6.83 41.39 -0.24
C TYR A 576 7.66 42.20 0.76
N GLY A 577 8.12 43.40 0.38
CA GLY A 577 8.76 44.34 1.28
C GLY A 577 10.25 44.13 1.46
N ALA A 578 10.90 43.46 0.51
CA ALA A 578 12.35 43.34 0.55
C ALA A 578 13.03 44.70 0.48
N THR A 579 14.00 44.93 1.35
CA THR A 579 14.96 46.02 1.20
C THR A 579 15.95 45.64 0.10
N LYS A 580 16.14 46.52 -0.87
CA LYS A 580 17.06 46.31 -1.99
C LYS A 580 18.36 47.07 -1.73
N GLU A 581 19.48 46.38 -1.82
CA GLU A 581 20.82 46.97 -1.83
C GLU A 581 21.48 46.70 -3.19
N SER A 582 22.03 47.76 -3.78
CA SER A 582 22.71 47.71 -5.07
C SER A 582 24.16 48.11 -4.90
N HIS A 583 25.09 47.22 -5.22
CA HIS A 583 26.52 47.52 -5.23
C HIS A 583 26.98 47.95 -6.63
N PHE A 584 27.82 48.98 -6.68
CA PHE A 584 28.38 49.51 -7.92
C PHE A 584 29.42 48.53 -8.46
N GLY A 585 29.30 48.13 -9.73
CA GLY A 585 30.18 47.16 -10.39
C GLY A 585 29.72 45.69 -10.32
N GLU A 586 28.68 45.37 -9.54
CA GLU A 586 28.11 44.02 -9.49
C GLU A 586 26.95 43.82 -10.48
N ASP A 587 26.77 42.60 -10.97
CA ASP A 587 25.69 42.22 -11.89
C ASP A 587 24.38 41.83 -11.17
N SER A 588 24.41 41.75 -9.85
CA SER A 588 23.29 41.42 -8.96
C SER A 588 22.93 42.56 -8.02
N ASP A 589 21.67 42.55 -7.58
CA ASP A 589 21.18 43.32 -6.44
C ASP A 589 20.86 42.35 -5.29
N GLU A 590 21.11 42.75 -4.05
CA GLU A 590 20.78 41.97 -2.86
C GLU A 590 19.41 42.39 -2.31
N PHE A 591 18.58 41.41 -1.99
CA PHE A 591 17.24 41.61 -1.45
C PHE A 591 17.13 40.97 -0.07
N THR A 592 16.78 41.76 0.93
CA THR A 592 16.66 41.31 2.34
C THR A 592 15.23 41.42 2.82
N LEU A 593 14.70 40.33 3.41
CA LEU A 593 13.32 40.18 3.86
C LEU A 593 13.29 39.77 5.33
N ASN A 594 12.52 40.48 6.15
CA ASN A 594 12.21 40.02 7.50
C ASN A 594 11.14 38.90 7.45
N THR A 595 11.42 37.75 8.04
CA THR A 595 10.55 36.55 7.92
C THR A 595 9.19 36.74 8.59
N GLN A 596 9.11 37.51 9.69
CA GLN A 596 7.84 37.81 10.36
C GLN A 596 6.96 38.74 9.52
N GLN A 597 7.52 39.84 9.03
CA GLN A 597 6.80 40.76 8.14
C GLN A 597 6.36 40.07 6.84
N LEU A 598 7.20 39.17 6.32
CA LEU A 598 6.88 38.36 5.15
C LEU A 598 5.68 37.45 5.42
N ALA A 599 5.63 36.78 6.58
CA ALA A 599 4.50 35.95 6.96
C ALA A 599 3.19 36.75 7.06
N ASP A 600 3.24 37.93 7.68
CA ASP A 600 2.07 38.81 7.82
C ASP A 600 1.53 39.25 6.45
N ARG A 601 2.42 39.58 5.50
CA ARG A 601 2.03 39.93 4.12
C ARG A 601 1.50 38.74 3.33
N LEU A 602 2.05 37.54 3.55
CA LEU A 602 1.60 36.33 2.88
C LEU A 602 0.23 35.84 3.38
N ALA A 603 -0.15 36.21 4.61
CA ALA A 603 -1.47 35.94 5.16
C ALA A 603 -2.59 36.79 4.51
N GLN A 604 -2.24 37.94 3.93
CA GLN A 604 -3.21 38.80 3.23
C GLN A 604 -3.57 38.22 1.85
N PRO A 605 -4.82 38.37 1.37
CA PRO A 605 -5.20 37.96 0.02
C PRO A 605 -4.34 38.68 -1.02
N PRO A 606 -4.05 38.05 -2.19
CA PRO A 606 -3.26 38.70 -3.22
C PRO A 606 -3.92 40.02 -3.62
N HIS A 607 -3.14 41.11 -3.65
CA HIS A 607 -3.57 42.34 -4.28
C HIS A 607 -3.69 42.07 -5.79
N ASP A 608 -4.88 42.32 -6.35
CA ASP A 608 -5.22 42.14 -7.76
C ASP A 608 -4.28 42.89 -8.72
#